data_AF-A0A3C0QH00-F1
#
_entry.id   AF-A0A3C0QH00-F1
#
_cell.length_a   1.000
_cell.length_b   1.000
_cell.length_c   1.000
_cell.angle_alpha   90.00
_cell.angle_beta   90.00
_cell.angle_gamma   90.00
#
_symmetry.space_group_name_H-M   'P 1'
#
loop_
_entity.id
_entity.type
_entity.pdbx_description
1 polymer ?
#
loop_
_entity_poly.entity_id
_entity_poly.type
_entity_poly.pdbx_seq_one_letter_code
_entity_poly.pdbx_strand_id
1 'polypeptide(L)'
;GGALVKAIGPQLNDFINTLTFNKGIKFDGYTKVVPIVSIGNGTRIGAAQVGGATKAVVDRVKAVGQLEGEFNRIRAQALIPIDSENPLKQFKRVQGVGVTAIIDVKL
;
A
#
# COMPACT_ATOMS: atom_id res chain seq x y z
N GLY A 1 0.79 -11.09 15.70
CA GLY A 1 0.46 -10.10 14.65
C GLY A 1 -0.43 -10.69 13.55
N GLY A 2 0.13 -11.49 12.63
CA GLY A 2 -0.56 -11.92 11.39
C GLY A 2 -1.78 -12.84 11.53
N ALA A 3 -1.93 -13.57 12.65
CA ALA A 3 -3.11 -14.40 12.90
C ALA A 3 -4.36 -13.57 13.24
N LEU A 4 -4.18 -12.44 13.93
CA LEU A 4 -5.27 -11.55 14.33
C LEU A 4 -5.83 -10.84 13.09
N VAL A 5 -4.95 -10.33 12.22
CA VAL A 5 -5.32 -9.65 10.96
C VAL A 5 -6.10 -10.58 10.01
N LYS A 6 -5.81 -11.89 10.00
CA LYS A 6 -6.57 -12.88 9.23
C LYS A 6 -7.98 -13.11 9.77
N ALA A 7 -8.20 -12.97 11.08
CA ALA A 7 -9.50 -13.21 11.70
C ALA A 7 -10.48 -12.03 11.50
N ILE A 8 -9.97 -10.79 11.50
CA ILE A 8 -10.79 -9.56 11.40
C ILE A 8 -10.80 -8.94 9.99
N GLY A 9 -9.95 -9.45 9.08
CA GLY A 9 -9.82 -8.97 7.71
C GLY A 9 -11.13 -8.89 6.90
N PRO A 10 -12.04 -9.88 6.98
CA PRO A 10 -13.32 -9.81 6.26
C PRO A 10 -14.21 -8.67 6.76
N GLN A 11 -14.28 -8.45 8.07
CA GLN A 11 -15.13 -7.44 8.69
C GLN A 11 -14.60 -6.01 8.44
N LEU A 12 -13.28 -5.85 8.42
CA LEU A 12 -12.62 -4.59 8.02
C LEU A 12 -12.90 -4.23 6.57
N ASN A 13 -12.94 -5.23 5.68
CA ASN A 13 -13.22 -5.02 4.26
C ASN A 13 -14.66 -4.52 4.03
N ASP A 14 -15.64 -5.07 4.75
CA ASP A 14 -17.04 -4.67 4.66
C ASP A 14 -17.30 -3.28 5.26
N PHE A 15 -16.61 -2.94 6.35
CA PHE A 15 -16.69 -1.61 6.97
C PHE A 15 -16.14 -0.51 6.05
N ILE A 16 -15.02 -0.76 5.38
CA ILE A 16 -14.39 0.20 4.45
C ILE A 16 -15.27 0.39 3.20
N ASN A 17 -15.87 -0.69 2.68
CA ASN A 17 -16.80 -0.60 1.55
C ASN A 17 -18.04 0.22 1.90
N THR A 18 -18.57 0.07 3.13
CA THR A 18 -19.74 0.83 3.61
C THR A 18 -19.42 2.33 3.79
N LEU A 19 -18.24 2.66 4.31
CA LEU A 19 -17.79 4.06 4.47
C LEU A 19 -17.57 4.77 3.13
N THR A 20 -17.00 4.05 2.16
CA THR A 20 -16.62 4.63 0.85
C THR A 20 -17.83 4.80 -0.07
N PHE A 21 -18.81 3.88 0.01
CA PHE A 21 -20.05 3.97 -0.77
C PHE A 21 -20.88 5.21 -0.41
N ASN A 22 -20.83 5.66 0.85
CA ASN A 22 -21.60 6.80 1.34
C ASN A 22 -21.02 8.19 1.00
N LYS A 23 -19.83 8.29 0.37
CA LYS A 23 -19.19 9.60 0.12
C LYS A 23 -19.05 10.01 -1.35
N GLY A 24 -19.44 9.16 -2.32
CA GLY A 24 -19.50 9.55 -3.74
C GLY A 24 -18.15 9.84 -4.43
N ILE A 25 -17.03 9.56 -3.76
CA ILE A 25 -15.66 9.76 -4.27
C ILE A 25 -15.19 8.43 -4.88
N LYS A 26 -15.88 7.95 -5.91
CA LYS A 26 -15.37 6.81 -6.68
C LYS A 26 -14.16 7.28 -7.46
N PHE A 27 -13.00 6.69 -7.17
CA PHE A 27 -11.92 6.68 -8.14
C PHE A 27 -12.45 5.87 -9.34
N ASP A 28 -12.57 6.49 -10.52
CA ASP A 28 -13.09 5.85 -11.75
C ASP A 28 -12.13 4.79 -12.34
N GLY A 29 -11.18 4.33 -11.53
CA GLY A 29 -10.17 3.32 -11.84
C GLY A 29 -10.16 2.21 -10.80
N TYR A 30 -9.16 1.34 -10.88
CA TYR A 30 -9.04 0.22 -9.96
C TYR A 30 -8.15 0.59 -8.79
N THR A 31 -8.54 0.20 -7.58
CA THR A 31 -7.76 0.43 -6.36
C THR A 31 -7.55 -0.87 -5.59
N LYS A 32 -6.41 -1.00 -4.92
CA LYS A 32 -6.04 -2.18 -4.12
C LYS A 32 -5.20 -1.75 -2.93
N VAL A 33 -5.43 -2.34 -1.76
CA VAL A 33 -4.59 -2.14 -0.58
C VAL A 33 -3.50 -3.19 -0.55
N VAL A 34 -2.26 -2.75 -0.36
CA VAL A 34 -1.06 -3.59 -0.32
C VAL A 34 -0.18 -3.21 0.87
N PRO A 35 0.61 -4.13 1.43
CA PRO A 35 1.52 -3.81 2.52
C PRO A 35 2.61 -2.82 2.09
N ILE A 36 3.00 -1.95 3.01
CA ILE A 36 4.20 -1.13 2.88
C ILE A 36 5.38 -1.91 3.46
N VAL A 37 6.44 -2.03 2.67
CA VAL A 37 7.69 -2.68 3.06
C VAL A 37 8.79 -1.63 3.11
N SER A 38 9.37 -1.42 4.29
CA SER A 38 10.50 -0.51 4.46
C SER A 38 11.77 -1.11 3.83
N ILE A 39 12.39 -0.37 2.91
CA ILE A 39 13.65 -0.75 2.27
C ILE A 39 14.77 -0.05 3.04
N GLY A 40 15.47 -0.80 3.90
CA GLY A 40 16.67 -0.34 4.62
C GLY A 40 16.56 -0.36 6.15
N ASN A 41 15.46 0.13 6.72
CA ASN A 41 15.24 0.17 8.18
C ASN A 41 13.94 -0.56 8.53
N GLY A 42 14.06 -1.84 8.90
CA GLY A 42 12.98 -2.84 8.95
C GLY A 42 11.90 -2.67 10.03
N THR A 43 11.34 -1.48 10.22
CA THR A 43 10.43 -1.21 11.36
C THR A 43 9.21 -0.35 11.02
N ARG A 44 8.85 -0.20 9.74
CA ARG A 44 7.54 0.34 9.35
C ARG A 44 6.73 -0.71 8.61
N ILE A 45 5.71 -1.21 9.30
CA ILE A 45 4.68 -2.09 8.74
C ILE A 45 3.41 -1.24 8.68
N GLY A 46 3.10 -0.74 7.49
CA GLY A 46 1.85 -0.04 7.20
C GLY A 46 1.15 -0.70 6.01
N ALA A 47 0.07 -0.10 5.55
CA ALA A 47 -0.55 -0.44 4.28
C ALA A 47 -0.67 0.80 3.40
N ALA A 48 -0.66 0.61 2.09
CA ALA A 48 -0.87 1.65 1.11
C ALA A 48 -1.98 1.21 0.16
N GLN A 49 -2.90 2.11 -0.15
CA GLN A 49 -3.82 1.92 -1.24
C GLN A 49 -3.17 2.40 -2.52
N VAL A 50 -3.05 1.54 -3.50
CA VAL A 50 -2.59 1.87 -4.84
C VAL A 50 -3.75 1.93 -5.82
N GLY A 51 -3.65 2.82 -6.80
CA GLY A 51 -4.67 3.05 -7.81
C GLY A 51 -4.07 3.16 -9.22
N GLY A 52 -4.82 2.70 -10.22
CA GLY A 52 -4.38 2.70 -11.61
C GLY A 52 -5.52 2.59 -12.61
N ALA A 53 -5.21 2.88 -13.88
CA ALA A 53 -6.19 2.93 -14.96
C ALA A 53 -6.80 1.55 -15.29
N THR A 54 -6.09 0.45 -15.04
CA THR A 54 -6.58 -0.90 -15.31
C THR A 54 -6.32 -1.83 -14.14
N LYS A 55 -7.26 -2.77 -13.95
CA LYS A 55 -7.18 -3.79 -12.89
C LYS A 55 -5.90 -4.62 -12.96
N ALA A 56 -5.51 -5.01 -14.17
CA ALA A 56 -4.33 -5.83 -14.40
C ALA A 56 -3.03 -5.20 -13.87
N VAL A 57 -2.90 -3.87 -13.96
CA VAL A 57 -1.69 -3.18 -13.50
C VAL A 57 -1.72 -3.01 -11.98
N VAL A 58 -2.89 -2.73 -11.41
CA VAL A 58 -3.09 -2.65 -9.95
C VAL A 58 -2.88 -4.02 -9.29
N ASP A 59 -3.34 -5.10 -9.91
CA ASP A 59 -3.18 -6.47 -9.42
C ASP A 59 -1.73 -6.94 -9.41
N ARG A 60 -0.91 -6.42 -10.34
CA ARG A 60 0.55 -6.67 -10.36
C ARG A 60 1.26 -6.08 -9.14
N VAL A 61 0.70 -5.06 -8.51
CA VAL A 61 1.29 -4.52 -7.27
C VAL A 61 1.04 -5.49 -6.14
N LYS A 62 2.13 -5.91 -5.51
CA LYS A 62 2.10 -6.79 -4.33
C LYS A 62 2.46 -6.05 -3.06
N ALA A 63 3.32 -5.04 -3.14
CA ALA A 63 3.68 -4.20 -2.01
C ALA A 63 4.00 -2.77 -2.47
N VAL A 64 4.13 -1.87 -1.52
CA VAL A 64 4.73 -0.55 -1.73
C VAL A 64 6.04 -0.49 -0.95
N GLY A 65 7.14 -0.36 -1.68
CA GLY A 65 8.44 -0.09 -1.08
C GLY A 65 8.48 1.33 -0.53
N GLN A 66 8.81 1.49 0.74
CA GLN A 66 9.06 2.79 1.36
C GLN A 66 10.56 2.98 1.51
N LEU A 67 11.08 4.02 0.87
CA LEU A 67 12.43 4.53 1.05
C LEU A 67 12.33 5.83 1.83
N GLU A 68 13.16 5.95 2.85
CA GLU A 68 13.25 7.15 3.67
C GLU A 68 14.66 7.72 3.58
N GLY A 69 14.73 9.03 3.38
CA GLY A 69 15.97 9.78 3.40
C GLY A 69 15.80 11.04 4.24
N GLU A 70 16.87 11.46 4.87
CA GLU A 70 16.93 12.74 5.56
C GLU A 70 17.99 13.62 4.89
N PHE A 71 17.63 14.86 4.60
CA PHE A 71 18.57 15.86 4.08
C PHE A 71 18.36 17.18 4.81
N ASN A 72 19.38 17.65 5.53
CA ASN A 72 19.36 18.92 6.26
C ASN A 72 18.12 19.11 7.16
N ARG A 73 17.80 18.11 8.00
CA ARG A 73 16.59 18.04 8.87
C ARG A 73 15.25 17.92 8.13
N ILE A 74 15.25 17.79 6.82
CA ILE A 74 14.05 17.53 6.01
C ILE A 74 13.97 16.02 5.78
N ARG A 75 12.86 15.42 6.22
CA ARG A 75 12.57 14.01 6.03
C ARG A 75 11.75 13.82 4.76
N ALA A 76 12.30 13.06 3.82
CA ALA A 76 11.62 12.68 2.59
C ALA A 76 11.27 11.19 2.62
N GLN A 77 10.07 10.86 2.16
CA GLN A 77 9.60 9.49 2.04
C GLN A 77 9.16 9.25 0.59
N ALA A 78 9.80 8.30 -0.06
CA ALA A 78 9.44 7.85 -1.39
C ALA A 78 8.68 6.52 -1.29
N LEU A 79 7.48 6.48 -1.86
CA LEU A 79 6.64 5.29 -1.94
C LEU A 79 6.62 4.76 -3.37
N ILE A 80 7.03 3.52 -3.53
CA ILE A 80 7.24 2.90 -4.84
C ILE A 80 6.39 1.64 -4.93
N PRO A 81 5.36 1.58 -5.78
CA PRO A 81 4.62 0.34 -6.03
C PRO A 81 5.53 -0.72 -6.65
N ILE A 82 5.60 -1.89 -6.03
CA ILE A 82 6.48 -3.00 -6.43
C ILE A 82 5.69 -4.30 -6.63
N ASP A 83 6.23 -5.16 -7.49
CA ASP A 83 5.63 -6.45 -7.87
C ASP A 83 6.02 -7.62 -6.94
N SER A 84 6.76 -7.33 -5.87
CA SER A 84 7.26 -8.32 -4.91
C SER A 84 7.12 -7.80 -3.48
N GLU A 85 6.63 -8.65 -2.58
CA GLU A 85 6.62 -8.40 -1.13
C GLU A 85 7.97 -8.74 -0.47
N ASN A 86 8.84 -9.45 -1.20
CA ASN A 86 10.09 -9.96 -0.65
C ASN A 86 11.22 -8.93 -0.85
N PRO A 87 11.77 -8.33 0.23
CA PRO A 87 12.85 -7.35 0.12
C PRO A 87 14.19 -7.95 -0.34
N LEU A 88 14.35 -9.28 -0.25
CA LEU A 88 15.54 -10.02 -0.66
C LEU A 88 15.54 -10.48 -2.12
N LYS A 89 14.39 -10.41 -2.82
CA LYS A 89 14.29 -10.71 -4.25
C LYS A 89 14.40 -9.40 -5.03
N GLN A 90 14.93 -9.44 -6.25
CA GLN A 90 14.84 -8.31 -7.18
C GLN A 90 13.36 -7.91 -7.32
N PHE A 91 12.99 -6.76 -6.76
CA PHE A 91 11.68 -6.17 -6.93
C PHE A 91 11.72 -5.25 -8.16
N LYS A 92 10.64 -5.23 -8.95
CA LYS A 92 10.48 -4.30 -10.06
C LYS A 92 9.37 -3.31 -9.71
N ARG A 93 9.61 -2.04 -10.02
CA ARG A 93 8.59 -1.01 -9.92
C ARG A 93 7.48 -1.29 -10.93
N VAL A 94 6.23 -1.29 -10.47
CA VAL A 94 5.06 -1.38 -11.35
C VAL A 94 4.78 0.02 -11.90
N GLN A 95 4.83 0.16 -13.23
CA GLN A 95 4.50 1.42 -13.92
C GLN A 95 2.99 1.55 -14.12
N GLY A 96 2.49 2.78 -14.19
CA GLY A 96 1.05 3.06 -14.42
C GLY A 96 0.17 2.91 -13.18
N VAL A 97 0.78 2.77 -12.00
CA VAL A 97 0.10 2.72 -10.70
C VAL A 97 0.72 3.73 -9.75
N GLY A 98 -0.13 4.46 -9.03
CA GLY A 98 0.25 5.42 -8.00
C GLY A 98 -0.26 5.01 -6.63
N VAL A 99 0.31 5.58 -5.57
CA VAL A 99 -0.23 5.47 -4.22
C VAL A 99 -1.32 6.52 -4.05
N THR A 100 -2.52 6.07 -3.67
CA THR A 100 -3.72 6.89 -3.46
C THR A 100 -3.97 7.18 -1.98
N ALA A 101 -3.57 6.27 -1.09
CA ALA A 101 -3.70 6.45 0.35
C ALA A 101 -2.59 5.71 1.10
N ILE A 102 -2.25 6.21 2.29
CA ILE A 102 -1.36 5.53 3.24
C ILE A 102 -2.20 5.24 4.48
N ILE A 103 -2.02 4.05 5.04
CA ILE A 103 -2.74 3.54 6.19
C ILE A 103 -1.68 3.18 7.22
N ASP A 104 -1.60 3.99 8.27
CA ASP A 104 -0.75 3.70 9.42
C ASP A 104 -1.46 2.70 10.33
N VAL A 105 -0.86 1.53 10.48
CA VAL A 105 -1.29 0.54 11.46
C VAL A 105 -0.33 0.64 12.65
N LYS A 106 -0.78 1.25 13.75
CA LYS A 106 -0.08 1.12 15.03
C LYS A 106 -0.27 -0.29 15.55
N LEU A 107 0.79 -1.08 15.57
CA LEU A 107 0.89 -2.35 16.27
C LEU A 107 1.47 -2.13 17.67
#